data_AF-A0A5N6YP44-F1
#
_entry.id   AF-A0A5N6YP44-F1
#
_cell.length_a   1.000
_cell.length_b   1.000
_cell.length_c   1.000
_cell.angle_alpha   90.00
_cell.angle_beta   90.00
_cell.angle_gamma   90.00
#
_symmetry.space_group_name_H-M   'P 1'
#
loop_
_entity.id
_entity.type
_entity.pdbx_description
1 polymer ?
#
loop_
_entity_poly.entity_id
_entity_poly.type
_entity_poly.pdbx_seq_one_letter_code
_entity_poly.pdbx_strand_id
1 'polypeptide(L)'
;MSSPNSPIQSTVTELFHSIETSFQSTSLGPDSWYLLTIACLSGSPDPELAKELYLYVIQKEETSTSAARHVFVRRIREALVKCVSIVGCCKPIEAIIAISQQCDQANHERGMRCIMIQNLRKETHWHIRGTRRIGVSKEDTQVLWDCIQRVARFFDLKMNKVPTVDEVEYDV
;
A
#
# COMPACT_ATOMS: atom_id res chain seq x y z
N MET A 1 -16.59 -21.21 -6.46
CA MET A 1 -16.07 -21.33 -7.84
C MET A 1 -14.60 -21.01 -7.78
N SER A 2 -13.77 -22.05 -7.84
CA SER A 2 -12.32 -21.98 -7.67
C SER A 2 -11.69 -21.42 -8.94
N SER A 3 -11.03 -20.27 -8.84
CA SER A 3 -10.28 -19.69 -9.96
C SER A 3 -9.15 -20.64 -10.40
N PRO A 4 -8.80 -20.70 -11.69
CA PRO A 4 -7.75 -21.58 -12.18
C PRO A 4 -6.39 -21.07 -11.68
N ASN A 5 -5.75 -21.82 -10.77
CA ASN A 5 -4.38 -21.57 -10.34
C ASN A 5 -3.48 -21.52 -11.57
N SER A 6 -2.91 -20.35 -11.85
CA SER A 6 -2.00 -20.17 -12.98
C SER A 6 -0.64 -20.81 -12.65
N PRO A 7 0.08 -21.41 -13.61
CA PRO A 7 1.38 -22.08 -13.39
C PRO A 7 2.47 -21.18 -12.76
N ILE A 8 2.28 -19.86 -12.81
CA ILE A 8 3.16 -18.86 -12.19
C ILE A 8 3.00 -18.87 -10.65
N GLN A 9 1.78 -19.05 -10.13
CA GLN A 9 1.52 -19.02 -8.68
C GLN A 9 2.15 -20.20 -7.94
N SER A 10 2.18 -21.40 -8.54
CA SER A 10 2.86 -22.56 -7.96
C SER A 10 4.37 -22.32 -7.86
N THR A 11 4.99 -21.77 -8.90
CA THR A 11 6.43 -21.51 -8.96
C THR A 11 6.88 -20.47 -7.91
N VAL A 12 6.08 -19.41 -7.73
CA VAL A 12 6.39 -18.34 -6.76
C VAL A 12 6.22 -18.83 -5.32
N THR A 13 5.23 -19.68 -5.08
CA THR A 13 4.99 -20.29 -3.77
C THR A 13 6.12 -21.27 -3.38
N GLU A 14 6.62 -22.04 -4.34
CA GLU A 14 7.81 -22.91 -4.16
C GLU A 14 9.05 -22.10 -3.78
N LEU A 15 9.25 -20.93 -4.42
CA LEU A 15 10.34 -20.02 -4.09
C LEU A 15 10.23 -19.53 -2.64
N PHE A 16 9.06 -19.08 -2.20
CA PHE A 16 8.86 -18.60 -0.83
C PHE A 16 9.09 -19.71 0.20
N HIS A 17 8.59 -20.91 -0.08
CA HIS A 17 8.81 -22.08 0.77
C HIS A 17 10.30 -22.42 0.88
N SER A 18 11.04 -22.42 -0.23
CA SER A 18 12.49 -22.69 -0.24
C SER A 18 13.31 -21.67 0.58
N ILE A 19 12.97 -20.38 0.46
CA ILE A 19 13.60 -19.31 1.22
C ILE A 19 13.31 -19.48 2.71
N GLU A 20 12.05 -19.76 3.06
CA GLU A 20 11.62 -20.00 4.43
C GLU A 20 12.36 -21.17 5.07
N THR A 21 12.45 -22.32 4.40
CA THR A 21 13.21 -23.49 4.89
C THR A 21 14.69 -23.14 5.10
N SER A 22 15.29 -22.38 4.18
CA SER A 22 16.69 -21.95 4.30
C SER A 22 16.91 -21.09 5.55
N PHE A 23 15.97 -20.21 5.87
CA PHE A 23 16.02 -19.36 7.05
C PHE A 23 15.88 -20.13 8.38
N GLN A 24 15.25 -21.30 8.40
CA GLN A 24 15.19 -22.15 9.61
C GLN A 24 16.57 -22.61 10.08
N SER A 25 17.56 -22.65 9.18
CA SER A 25 18.95 -22.99 9.55
C SER A 25 19.72 -21.82 10.17
N THR A 26 19.14 -20.62 10.19
CA THR A 26 19.80 -19.39 10.64
C THR A 26 19.36 -19.01 12.05
N SER A 27 20.19 -18.23 12.75
CA SER A 27 19.83 -17.58 14.02
C SER A 27 19.09 -16.25 13.81
N LEU A 28 18.84 -15.85 12.57
CA LEU A 28 18.06 -14.67 12.23
C LEU A 28 16.59 -15.04 12.47
N GLY A 29 15.94 -14.35 13.41
CA GLY A 29 14.62 -14.75 13.93
C GLY A 29 13.58 -15.09 12.86
N PRO A 30 12.53 -15.84 13.23
CA PRO A 30 11.59 -16.50 12.30
C PRO A 30 10.85 -15.54 11.35
N ASP A 31 10.88 -14.25 11.66
CA ASP A 31 10.25 -13.16 10.93
C ASP A 31 11.13 -12.51 9.84
N SER A 32 12.40 -12.90 9.72
CA SER A 32 13.37 -12.16 8.91
C SER A 32 13.30 -12.51 7.41
N TRP A 33 12.81 -13.70 7.07
CA TRP A 33 12.84 -14.22 5.70
C TRP A 33 11.93 -13.43 4.75
N TYR A 34 10.74 -13.02 5.20
CA TYR A 34 9.81 -12.24 4.39
C TYR A 34 10.30 -10.79 4.19
N LEU A 35 11.10 -10.25 5.13
CA LEU A 35 11.73 -8.93 5.00
C LEU A 35 12.84 -8.94 3.94
N LEU A 36 13.63 -10.01 3.87
CA LEU A 36 14.58 -10.20 2.78
C LEU A 36 13.83 -10.32 1.44
N THR A 37 12.83 -11.20 1.41
CA THR A 37 12.08 -11.51 0.20
C THR A 37 11.41 -10.26 -0.38
N ILE A 38 10.73 -9.46 0.46
CA ILE A 38 10.08 -8.24 -0.01
C ILE A 38 11.07 -7.18 -0.49
N ALA A 39 12.26 -7.08 0.13
CA ALA A 39 13.30 -6.16 -0.31
C ALA A 39 13.85 -6.56 -1.68
N CYS A 40 14.04 -7.86 -1.92
CA CYS A 40 14.47 -8.38 -3.22
C CYS A 40 13.39 -8.20 -4.29
N LEU A 41 12.12 -8.50 -3.98
CA LEU A 41 10.99 -8.30 -4.90
C LEU A 41 10.83 -6.82 -5.28
N SER A 42 11.01 -5.92 -4.32
CA SER A 42 11.00 -4.46 -4.52
C SER A 42 12.08 -3.97 -5.50
N GLY A 43 13.22 -4.67 -5.59
CA GLY A 43 14.25 -4.39 -6.61
C GLY A 43 14.02 -5.06 -7.97
N SER A 44 13.12 -6.05 -8.03
CA SER A 44 12.97 -6.95 -9.17
C SER A 44 12.27 -6.30 -10.38
N PRO A 45 12.24 -6.95 -11.56
CA PRO A 45 11.46 -6.50 -12.71
C PRO A 45 9.94 -6.55 -12.51
N ASP A 46 9.45 -7.33 -11.53
CA ASP A 46 8.03 -7.52 -11.27
C ASP A 46 7.70 -7.32 -9.77
N PRO A 47 7.51 -6.06 -9.32
CA PRO A 47 7.19 -5.73 -7.94
C PRO A 47 5.78 -6.19 -7.52
N GLU A 48 4.88 -6.53 -8.46
CA GLU A 48 3.52 -6.97 -8.13
C GLU A 48 3.48 -8.30 -7.39
N LEU A 49 4.51 -9.14 -7.55
CA LEU A 49 4.68 -10.41 -6.84
C LEU A 49 4.70 -10.25 -5.31
N ALA A 50 4.90 -9.02 -4.81
CA ALA A 50 4.71 -8.67 -3.41
C ALA A 50 3.32 -9.05 -2.87
N LYS A 51 2.27 -9.04 -3.72
CA LYS A 51 0.92 -9.48 -3.35
C LYS A 51 0.87 -10.98 -3.04
N GLU A 52 1.61 -11.79 -3.79
CA GLU A 52 1.65 -13.25 -3.60
C GLU A 52 2.36 -13.59 -2.29
N LEU A 53 3.42 -12.85 -1.92
CA LEU A 53 4.08 -13.00 -0.62
C LEU A 53 3.12 -12.68 0.54
N TYR A 54 2.33 -11.62 0.41
CA TYR A 54 1.31 -11.27 1.40
C TYR A 54 0.26 -12.38 1.54
N LEU A 55 -0.23 -12.93 0.41
CA LEU A 55 -1.21 -14.02 0.40
C LEU A 55 -0.64 -15.30 1.02
N TYR A 56 0.61 -15.65 0.68
CA TYR A 56 1.30 -16.83 1.22
C TYR A 56 1.44 -16.77 2.75
N VAL A 57 1.86 -15.62 3.29
CA VAL A 57 2.05 -15.47 4.74
C VAL A 57 0.71 -15.49 5.50
N ILE A 58 -0.34 -14.87 4.95
CA ILE A 58 -1.66 -14.78 5.61
C ILE A 58 -2.45 -16.08 5.57
N GLN A 59 -2.20 -16.94 4.57
CA GLN A 59 -2.76 -18.29 4.56
C GLN A 59 -2.18 -19.16 5.69
N LYS A 60 -1.07 -18.76 6.32
CA LYS A 60 -0.42 -19.49 7.41
C LYS A 60 -1.09 -19.19 8.76
N GLU A 61 -1.44 -20.24 9.51
CA GLU A 61 -2.26 -20.18 10.74
C GLU A 61 -1.72 -19.23 11.83
N GLU A 62 -0.40 -18.97 11.88
CA GLU A 62 0.25 -18.09 12.85
C GLU A 62 -0.07 -16.59 12.67
N THR A 63 -0.53 -16.15 11.49
CA THR A 63 -0.86 -14.74 11.22
C THR A 63 -2.33 -14.46 10.94
N SER A 64 -3.19 -15.46 11.08
CA SER A 64 -4.65 -15.35 10.86
C SER A 64 -5.32 -14.31 11.76
N THR A 65 -4.79 -14.11 12.98
CA THR A 65 -5.30 -13.11 13.94
C THR A 65 -5.11 -11.69 13.41
N SER A 66 -6.17 -10.86 13.47
CA SER A 66 -6.16 -9.46 13.01
C SER A 66 -4.96 -8.65 13.55
N ALA A 67 -4.58 -8.85 14.83
CA ALA A 67 -3.43 -8.21 15.43
C ALA A 67 -2.08 -8.63 14.80
N ALA A 68 -1.87 -9.92 14.56
CA ALA A 68 -0.64 -10.44 13.93
C ALA A 68 -0.49 -9.95 12.49
N ARG A 69 -1.62 -9.90 11.74
CA ARG A 69 -1.69 -9.34 10.40
C ARG A 69 -1.29 -7.86 10.35
N HIS A 70 -1.78 -7.05 11.30
CA HIS A 70 -1.40 -5.64 11.37
C HIS A 70 0.09 -5.44 11.66
N VAL A 71 0.69 -6.26 12.54
CA VAL A 71 2.14 -6.22 12.83
C VAL A 71 2.95 -6.58 11.58
N PHE A 72 2.56 -7.64 10.88
CA PHE A 72 3.19 -8.05 9.63
C PHE A 72 3.13 -6.95 8.56
N VAL A 73 1.92 -6.43 8.28
CA VAL A 73 1.70 -5.38 7.28
C VAL A 73 2.50 -4.12 7.61
N ARG A 74 2.57 -3.75 8.90
CA ARG A 74 3.38 -2.62 9.35
C ARG A 74 4.86 -2.84 9.01
N ARG A 75 5.41 -4.01 9.35
CA ARG A 75 6.82 -4.34 9.09
C ARG A 75 7.16 -4.35 7.60
N ILE A 76 6.29 -4.96 6.78
CA ILE A 76 6.43 -4.98 5.32
C ILE A 76 6.46 -3.55 4.74
N ARG A 77 5.53 -2.67 5.16
CA ARG A 77 5.51 -1.27 4.71
C ARG A 77 6.75 -0.50 5.16
N GLU A 78 7.19 -0.69 6.40
CA GLU A 78 8.41 -0.06 6.91
C GLU A 78 9.65 -0.50 6.11
N ALA A 79 9.74 -1.76 5.69
CA ALA A 79 10.82 -2.26 4.84
C ALA A 79 10.77 -1.63 3.44
N LEU A 80 9.60 -1.59 2.81
CA LEU A 80 9.42 -1.01 1.47
C LEU A 80 9.72 0.49 1.45
N VAL A 81 9.31 1.24 2.48
CA VAL A 81 9.65 2.67 2.62
C VAL A 81 11.16 2.86 2.75
N LYS A 82 11.87 1.99 3.47
CA LYS A 82 13.34 2.04 3.57
C LYS A 82 14.03 1.71 2.23
N CYS A 83 13.43 0.83 1.42
CA CYS A 83 13.94 0.53 0.08
C CYS A 83 13.90 1.74 -0.87
N VAL A 84 13.00 2.72 -0.67
CA VAL A 84 12.90 3.92 -1.53
C VAL A 84 14.22 4.67 -1.66
N SER A 85 15.00 4.76 -0.58
CA SER A 85 16.30 5.46 -0.59
C SER A 85 17.40 4.69 -1.32
N ILE A 86 17.22 3.39 -1.60
CA ILE A 86 18.25 2.52 -2.18
C ILE A 86 17.97 2.23 -3.65
N VAL A 87 16.72 1.84 -3.97
CA VAL A 87 16.33 1.41 -5.33
C VAL A 87 15.47 2.45 -6.08
N GLY A 88 15.21 3.61 -5.46
CA GLY A 88 14.30 4.63 -5.99
C GLY A 88 12.85 4.38 -5.60
N CYS A 89 11.96 5.34 -5.90
CA CYS A 89 10.58 5.31 -5.40
C CYS A 89 9.61 4.43 -6.20
N CYS A 90 9.81 4.25 -7.51
CA CYS A 90 8.82 3.62 -8.39
C CYS A 90 8.48 2.19 -7.95
N LYS A 91 9.47 1.31 -7.85
CA LYS A 91 9.26 -0.12 -7.58
C LYS A 91 8.79 -0.44 -6.15
N PRO A 92 9.34 0.20 -5.08
CA PRO A 92 8.81 -0.01 -3.74
C PRO A 92 7.37 0.51 -3.58
N ILE A 93 7.01 1.61 -4.25
CA ILE A 93 5.64 2.14 -4.22
C ILE A 93 4.67 1.18 -4.93
N GLU A 94 5.04 0.62 -6.08
CA GLU A 94 4.25 -0.40 -6.78
C GLU A 94 3.99 -1.63 -5.88
N ALA A 95 5.03 -2.14 -5.20
CA ALA A 95 4.88 -3.23 -4.24
C ALA A 95 3.96 -2.86 -3.05
N ILE A 96 4.08 -1.64 -2.51
CA ILE A 96 3.19 -1.15 -1.44
C ILE A 96 1.73 -1.09 -1.93
N ILE A 97 1.49 -0.62 -3.15
CA ILE A 97 0.15 -0.53 -3.74
C ILE A 97 -0.43 -1.94 -3.93
N ALA A 98 0.34 -2.87 -4.49
CA ALA A 98 -0.08 -4.26 -4.71
C ALA A 98 -0.49 -4.95 -3.39
N ILE A 99 0.28 -4.76 -2.31
CA ILE A 99 -0.08 -5.29 -0.98
C ILE A 99 -1.28 -4.54 -0.39
N SER A 100 -1.37 -3.22 -0.60
CA SER A 100 -2.43 -2.38 -0.04
C SER A 100 -3.80 -2.67 -0.65
N GLN A 101 -3.87 -2.98 -1.94
CA GLN A 101 -5.10 -3.42 -2.62
C GLN A 101 -5.71 -4.67 -1.97
N GLN A 102 -4.88 -5.51 -1.33
CA GLN A 102 -5.35 -6.72 -0.66
C GLN A 102 -5.75 -6.50 0.81
N CYS A 103 -5.48 -5.32 1.40
CA CYS A 103 -5.79 -5.00 2.80
C CYS A 103 -7.06 -4.15 3.01
N ASP A 104 -7.59 -3.52 1.96
CA ASP A 104 -8.73 -2.58 1.91
C ASP A 104 -8.82 -1.38 2.89
N GLN A 105 -9.40 -0.30 2.33
CA GLN A 105 -9.83 0.99 2.87
C GLN A 105 -8.79 1.96 3.45
N ALA A 106 -8.03 1.59 4.49
CA ALA A 106 -7.35 2.57 5.37
C ALA A 106 -6.14 3.29 4.74
N ASN A 107 -5.64 2.83 3.60
CA ASN A 107 -4.45 3.41 2.94
C ASN A 107 -4.78 4.52 1.95
N HIS A 108 -6.01 4.58 1.44
CA HIS A 108 -6.39 5.58 0.43
C HIS A 108 -6.53 6.97 1.06
N GLU A 109 -6.99 7.05 2.30
CA GLU A 109 -7.13 8.31 3.05
C GLU A 109 -5.80 9.06 3.25
N ARG A 110 -4.66 8.35 3.28
CA ARG A 110 -3.33 9.00 3.39
C ARG A 110 -2.89 9.69 2.11
N GLY A 111 -3.24 9.15 0.94
CA GLY A 111 -2.85 9.71 -0.36
C GLY A 111 -3.47 11.09 -0.61
N MET A 112 -4.76 11.25 -0.30
CA MET A 112 -5.48 12.52 -0.47
C MET A 112 -4.78 13.67 0.26
N ARG A 113 -4.37 13.46 1.52
CA ARG A 113 -3.71 14.50 2.35
C ARG A 113 -2.37 14.95 1.78
N CYS A 114 -1.51 14.02 1.37
CA CYS A 114 -0.17 14.33 0.87
C CYS A 114 -0.16 14.87 -0.56
N ILE A 115 -1.12 14.49 -1.41
CA ILE A 115 -1.20 14.97 -2.79
C ILE A 115 -1.88 16.35 -2.86
N MET A 116 -2.94 16.55 -2.07
CA MET A 116 -3.68 17.81 -2.07
C MET A 116 -2.78 18.98 -1.66
N ILE A 117 -1.94 18.83 -0.63
CA ILE A 117 -1.02 19.89 -0.16
C ILE A 117 0.05 20.29 -1.21
N GLN A 118 0.29 19.43 -2.21
CA GLN A 118 1.17 19.74 -3.35
C GLN A 118 0.48 20.54 -4.45
N ASN A 119 -0.82 20.85 -4.29
CA ASN A 119 -1.61 21.67 -5.21
C ASN A 119 -1.67 21.08 -6.64
N LEU A 120 -1.79 19.76 -6.74
CA LEU A 120 -1.82 19.00 -8.00
C LEU A 120 -3.26 18.65 -8.39
N ARG A 121 -3.80 19.28 -9.46
CA ARG A 121 -5.24 19.20 -9.79
C ARG A 121 -5.73 17.80 -10.14
N LYS A 122 -5.06 17.12 -11.08
CA LYS A 122 -5.53 15.84 -11.65
C LYS A 122 -5.44 14.72 -10.64
N GLU A 123 -4.34 14.70 -9.90
CA GLU A 123 -4.02 13.73 -8.88
C GLU A 123 -4.95 13.91 -7.68
N THR A 124 -5.19 15.16 -7.26
CA THR A 124 -6.16 15.45 -6.19
C THR A 124 -7.58 15.06 -6.58
N HIS A 125 -8.01 15.34 -7.82
CA HIS A 125 -9.30 14.89 -8.34
C HIS A 125 -9.43 13.37 -8.26
N TRP A 126 -8.42 12.63 -8.75
CA TRP A 126 -8.44 11.17 -8.74
C TRP A 126 -8.54 10.58 -7.33
N HIS A 127 -7.85 11.18 -6.36
CA HIS A 127 -7.87 10.73 -4.96
C HIS A 127 -9.16 11.10 -4.21
N ILE A 128 -9.75 12.27 -4.45
CA ILE A 128 -11.07 12.61 -3.91
C ILE A 128 -12.11 11.62 -4.44
N ARG A 129 -12.10 11.36 -5.75
CA ARG A 129 -12.99 10.38 -6.38
C ARG A 129 -12.78 8.98 -5.83
N GLY A 130 -11.53 8.56 -5.68
CA GLY A 130 -11.18 7.26 -5.08
C GLY A 130 -11.70 7.13 -3.66
N THR A 131 -11.54 8.17 -2.83
CA THR A 131 -12.05 8.24 -1.45
C THR A 131 -13.57 8.10 -1.38
N ARG A 132 -14.28 8.73 -2.31
CA ARG A 132 -15.74 8.62 -2.41
C ARG A 132 -16.20 7.23 -2.86
N ARG A 133 -15.55 6.63 -3.86
CA ARG A 133 -15.89 5.30 -4.41
C ARG A 133 -15.70 4.15 -3.43
N ILE A 134 -14.78 4.29 -2.50
CA ILE A 134 -14.58 3.30 -1.44
C ILE A 134 -15.62 3.44 -0.32
N GLY A 135 -16.49 4.46 -0.35
CA GLY A 135 -17.64 4.57 0.55
C GLY A 135 -17.48 5.56 1.72
N VAL A 136 -16.40 6.36 1.76
CA VAL A 136 -16.28 7.47 2.72
C VAL A 136 -17.28 8.55 2.34
N SER A 137 -18.08 9.05 3.28
CA SER A 137 -19.16 10.02 3.01
C SER A 137 -18.65 11.33 2.39
N LYS A 138 -19.54 12.09 1.73
CA LYS A 138 -19.18 13.38 1.14
C LYS A 138 -18.82 14.37 2.23
N GLU A 139 -19.56 14.35 3.32
CA GLU A 139 -19.37 15.17 4.51
C GLU A 139 -18.00 14.92 5.13
N ASP A 140 -17.62 13.65 5.32
CA ASP A 140 -16.29 13.30 5.85
C ASP A 140 -15.18 13.69 4.88
N THR A 141 -15.40 13.51 3.57
CA THR A 141 -14.44 13.93 2.53
C THR A 141 -14.25 15.44 2.53
N GLN A 142 -15.32 16.20 2.75
CA GLN A 142 -15.28 17.66 2.88
C GLN A 142 -14.51 18.09 4.13
N VAL A 143 -14.73 17.43 5.27
CA VAL A 143 -13.96 17.68 6.50
C VAL A 143 -12.46 17.46 6.28
N LEU A 144 -12.08 16.38 5.59
CA LEU A 144 -10.68 16.12 5.23
C LEU A 144 -10.09 17.22 4.34
N TRP A 145 -10.82 17.63 3.30
CA TRP A 145 -10.44 18.71 2.40
C TRP A 145 -10.21 20.02 3.16
N ASP A 146 -11.15 20.40 4.04
CA ASP A 146 -11.06 21.62 4.84
C ASP A 146 -9.87 21.61 5.81
N CYS A 147 -9.58 20.46 6.43
CA CYS A 147 -8.42 20.32 7.31
C CYS A 147 -7.11 20.54 6.56
N ILE A 148 -6.98 20.01 5.35
CA ILE A 148 -5.78 20.20 4.52
C ILE A 148 -5.63 21.68 4.13
N GLN A 149 -6.73 22.37 3.80
CA GLN A 149 -6.71 23.81 3.52
C GLN A 149 -6.30 24.65 4.73
N ARG A 150 -6.66 24.24 5.95
CA ARG A 150 -6.21 24.92 7.18
C ARG A 150 -4.71 24.77 7.38
N VAL A 151 -4.17 23.56 7.17
CA VAL A 151 -2.72 23.31 7.24
C VAL A 151 -1.97 24.09 6.14
N ALA A 152 -2.50 24.11 4.92
CA ALA A 152 -1.91 24.88 3.82
C ALA A 152 -1.82 26.38 4.14
N ARG A 153 -2.89 26.95 4.70
CA ARG A 153 -2.93 28.35 5.15
C ARG A 153 -1.92 28.64 6.25
N PHE A 154 -1.70 27.71 7.18
CA PHE A 154 -0.68 27.87 8.23
C PHE A 154 0.74 28.02 7.67
N PHE A 155 1.03 27.41 6.52
CA PHE A 155 2.33 27.48 5.83
C PHE A 155 2.33 28.45 4.63
N ASP A 156 1.32 29.31 4.49
CA ASP A 156 1.17 30.24 3.34
C ASP A 156 1.22 29.55 1.96
N LEU A 157 0.81 28.28 1.89
CA LEU A 157 0.76 27.52 0.64
C LEU A 157 -0.48 27.89 -0.17
N LYS A 158 -0.27 28.14 -1.47
CA LYS A 158 -1.37 28.43 -2.41
C LYS A 158 -2.02 27.11 -2.86
N MET A 159 -3.33 26.99 -2.61
CA MET A 159 -4.14 25.80 -2.90
C MET A 159 -5.20 26.10 -3.97
N ASN A 160 -4.77 26.74 -5.06
CA ASN A 160 -5.65 27.28 -6.10
C ASN A 160 -5.94 26.31 -7.25
N LYS A 161 -5.28 25.15 -7.29
CA LYS A 161 -5.48 24.12 -8.32
C LYS A 161 -6.23 22.91 -7.78
N VAL A 162 -6.45 22.85 -6.48
CA VAL A 162 -7.18 21.76 -5.84
C VAL A 162 -8.67 21.86 -6.17
N PRO A 163 -9.28 20.82 -6.76
CA PRO A 163 -10.72 20.81 -7.01
C PRO A 163 -11.51 20.72 -5.70
N THR A 164 -12.74 21.22 -5.72
CA THR A 164 -13.67 21.05 -4.59
C THR A 164 -14.24 19.63 -4.56
N VAL A 165 -14.77 19.19 -3.41
CA VAL A 165 -15.43 17.89 -3.33
C VAL A 165 -16.66 17.85 -4.25
N ASP A 166 -17.40 18.96 -4.36
CA ASP A 166 -18.54 19.10 -5.28
C ASP A 166 -18.17 18.93 -6.75
N GLU A 167 -17.02 19.49 -7.17
CA GLU A 167 -16.52 19.36 -8.55
C GLU A 167 -16.18 17.91 -8.91
N VAL A 168 -15.89 17.07 -7.93
CA VAL A 168 -15.53 15.66 -8.13
C VAL A 168 -16.76 14.75 -8.03
N GLU A 169 -17.82 15.19 -7.35
CA GLU A 169 -19.00 14.36 -7.04
C GLU A 169 -19.75 13.88 -8.30
N TYR A 170 -19.64 14.62 -9.41
CA TYR A 170 -20.20 14.19 -10.71
C TYR A 170 -19.54 12.90 -11.25
N ASP A 171 -18.30 12.62 -10.87
CA ASP A 171 -17.47 11.52 -11.38
C ASP A 171 -17.36 10.32 -10.41
N VAL A 172 -18.02 10.41 -9.24
CA VAL A 172 -17.97 9.39 -8.17
C VAL A 172 -18.72 8.13 -8.56
#